data_AF-A0A1F5DYK6-F1
#
_entry.id   AF-A0A1F5DYK6-F1
#
_cell.length_a   1.000
_cell.length_b   1.000
_cell.length_c   1.000
_cell.angle_alpha   90.00
_cell.angle_beta   90.00
_cell.angle_gamma   90.00
#
_symmetry.space_group_name_H-M   'P 1'
#
loop_
_entity.id
_entity.type
_entity.pdbx_description
1 polymer ?
#
loop_
_entity_poly.entity_id
_entity_poly.type
_entity_poly.pdbx_seq_one_letter_code
_entity_poly.pdbx_strand_id
1 'polypeptide(L)'
;MPSLNASVIGSPEYSKKLGKKSTETDITFYDLKKGETVITMVEPSRYPEKVQSLYCSAAFGEYTVLVAEKLDQYFGESLLMINACGVKRGTIVLRNYITEDQLQIFTRGTVLQGYDVMEDGPISLRDKLIAIAESPRTPQTGPGTLCIDAAFNVKGIGTVALATIKSGMIRIHDQLRVLPGDKVAEIRSIQKHDEDFETADVGDHVGVALKGVEASDLDRGTVLTSATPMQTTTIKAQAEIIPYFQSQLHEGSTIHLGHWLQLNLAKVIHIEDNGDKRPTMTLKLEKPIIHPPEARAVLNYLDGGRLRVAGTIPLP
;
A
#
# COMPACT_ATOMS: atom_id res chain seq x y z
N MET A 1 2.86 -19.79 -8.80
CA MET A 1 3.33 -18.71 -9.70
C MET A 1 4.12 -17.72 -8.88
N PRO A 2 5.44 -17.58 -9.08
CA PRO A 2 6.22 -16.55 -8.39
C PRO A 2 5.71 -15.15 -8.75
N SER A 3 5.42 -14.33 -7.75
CA SER A 3 4.84 -13.00 -7.91
C SER A 3 5.65 -11.96 -7.14
N LEU A 4 5.48 -10.67 -7.43
CA LEU A 4 6.02 -9.55 -6.62
C LEU A 4 5.17 -8.29 -6.85
N ASN A 5 4.67 -7.71 -5.75
CA ASN A 5 4.02 -6.40 -5.80
C ASN A 5 5.03 -5.30 -5.44
N ALA A 6 5.36 -4.43 -6.38
CA ALA A 6 6.35 -3.37 -6.20
C ALA A 6 5.75 -1.97 -6.34
N SER A 7 6.14 -1.04 -5.48
CA SER A 7 5.85 0.38 -5.67
C SER A 7 7.01 1.05 -6.40
N VAL A 8 6.76 1.81 -7.47
CA VAL A 8 7.77 2.60 -8.18
C VAL A 8 7.47 4.08 -7.95
N ILE A 9 8.36 4.77 -7.23
CA ILE A 9 8.11 6.12 -6.69
C ILE A 9 9.30 7.03 -7.03
N GLY A 10 9.06 8.31 -7.26
CA GLY A 10 10.11 9.33 -7.39
C GLY A 10 10.44 9.77 -8.82
N SER A 11 9.95 9.05 -9.83
CA SER A 11 10.06 9.44 -11.25
C SER A 11 8.80 9.01 -12.01
N PRO A 12 7.95 9.96 -12.46
CA PRO A 12 6.73 9.63 -13.18
C PRO A 12 6.99 8.81 -14.44
N GLU A 13 6.15 7.81 -14.69
CA GLU A 13 6.19 6.94 -15.87
C GLU A 13 7.46 6.08 -16.02
N TYR A 14 8.29 5.98 -14.99
CA TYR A 14 9.50 5.17 -15.01
C TYR A 14 9.20 3.69 -15.32
N SER A 15 8.08 3.18 -14.81
CA SER A 15 7.61 1.80 -14.98
C SER A 15 7.21 1.46 -16.42
N LYS A 16 6.99 2.45 -17.30
CA LYS A 16 6.86 2.19 -18.76
C LYS A 16 8.12 1.53 -19.33
N LYS A 17 9.28 1.79 -18.74
CA LYS A 17 10.55 1.16 -19.10
C LYS A 17 10.69 -0.24 -18.51
N LEU A 18 9.82 -0.66 -17.60
CA LEU A 18 9.92 -1.94 -16.87
C LEU A 18 8.86 -2.95 -17.31
N GLY A 19 7.62 -2.52 -17.54
CA GLY A 19 6.49 -3.39 -17.84
C GLY A 19 5.46 -2.74 -18.77
N LYS A 20 4.36 -3.45 -18.99
CA LYS A 20 3.21 -2.96 -19.77
C LYS A 20 2.21 -2.30 -18.83
N LYS A 21 1.72 -1.12 -19.20
CA LYS A 21 0.66 -0.44 -18.47
C LYS A 21 -0.62 -1.29 -18.48
N SER A 22 -1.28 -1.42 -17.33
CA SER A 22 -2.57 -2.10 -17.20
C SER A 22 -3.64 -1.12 -16.71
N THR A 23 -4.00 -1.16 -15.44
CA THR A 23 -5.07 -0.34 -14.85
C THR A 23 -4.56 1.05 -14.47
N GLU A 24 -5.30 2.11 -14.78
CA GLU A 24 -4.97 3.49 -14.40
C GLU A 24 -6.14 4.18 -13.72
N THR A 25 -5.88 4.78 -12.57
CA THR A 25 -6.83 5.57 -11.77
C THR A 25 -6.12 6.83 -11.24
N ASP A 26 -6.10 7.05 -9.93
CA ASP A 26 -5.15 7.94 -9.27
C ASP A 26 -3.76 7.31 -9.09
N ILE A 27 -3.69 5.97 -9.14
CA ILE A 27 -2.48 5.16 -9.25
C ILE A 27 -2.48 4.39 -10.57
N THR A 28 -1.31 4.10 -11.12
CA THR A 28 -1.17 3.32 -12.37
C THR A 28 -0.42 2.03 -12.13
N PHE A 29 -0.98 0.94 -12.63
CA PHE A 29 -0.39 -0.39 -12.61
C PHE A 29 0.40 -0.67 -13.89
N TYR A 30 1.50 -1.40 -13.73
CA TYR A 30 2.34 -1.91 -14.79
C TYR A 30 2.72 -3.36 -14.50
N ASP A 31 2.58 -4.23 -15.48
CA ASP A 31 2.85 -5.66 -15.32
C ASP A 31 4.05 -6.09 -16.16
N LEU A 32 4.93 -6.87 -15.54
CA LEU A 32 6.06 -7.53 -16.19
C LEU A 32 5.95 -9.03 -15.98
N LYS A 33 5.82 -9.79 -17.07
CA LYS A 33 5.79 -11.25 -17.09
C LYS A 33 7.04 -11.81 -17.75
N LYS A 34 7.71 -12.76 -17.10
CA LYS A 34 8.85 -13.53 -17.66
C LYS A 34 8.65 -15.00 -17.30
N GLY A 35 8.24 -15.82 -18.28
CA GLY A 35 7.80 -17.19 -18.00
C GLY A 35 6.58 -17.19 -17.09
N GLU A 36 6.67 -17.92 -15.98
CA GLU A 36 5.67 -17.97 -14.91
C GLU A 36 5.86 -16.86 -13.86
N THR A 37 6.96 -16.12 -13.88
CA THR A 37 7.22 -15.08 -12.89
C THR A 37 6.49 -13.80 -13.29
N VAL A 38 5.78 -13.19 -12.33
CA VAL A 38 5.08 -11.92 -12.57
C VAL A 38 5.40 -10.85 -11.54
N ILE A 39 5.56 -9.62 -12.01
CA ILE A 39 5.79 -8.44 -11.20
C ILE A 39 4.70 -7.44 -11.53
N THR A 40 3.93 -7.05 -10.50
CA THR A 40 2.93 -5.99 -10.57
C THR A 40 3.51 -4.76 -9.90
N MET A 41 3.72 -3.71 -10.70
CA MET A 41 4.28 -2.44 -10.27
C MET A 41 3.18 -1.39 -10.17
N VAL A 42 3.26 -0.50 -9.19
CA VAL A 42 2.33 0.63 -9.05
C VAL A 42 3.07 1.96 -8.94
N GLU A 43 2.57 2.97 -9.65
CA GLU A 43 3.06 4.34 -9.60
C GLU A 43 2.02 5.32 -9.04
N PRO A 44 2.44 6.34 -8.28
CA PRO A 44 1.55 7.37 -7.77
C PRO A 44 1.27 8.43 -8.84
N SER A 45 0.40 8.13 -9.80
CA SER A 45 0.15 8.96 -10.99
C SER A 45 -0.47 10.34 -10.75
N ARG A 46 -1.03 10.59 -9.56
CA ARG A 46 -1.57 11.90 -9.17
C ARG A 46 -0.74 12.60 -8.10
N TYR A 47 0.47 12.13 -7.83
CA TYR A 47 1.40 12.79 -6.93
C TYR A 47 2.30 13.75 -7.73
N PRO A 48 2.54 15.00 -7.27
CA PRO A 48 2.32 15.51 -5.91
C PRO A 48 0.94 16.13 -5.61
N GLU A 49 0.03 16.23 -6.56
CA GLU A 49 -1.28 16.90 -6.38
C GLU A 49 -2.15 16.19 -5.32
N LYS A 50 -2.06 14.86 -5.24
CA LYS A 50 -2.78 14.00 -4.30
C LYS A 50 -1.79 13.12 -3.54
N VAL A 51 -1.54 13.42 -2.27
CA VAL A 51 -0.71 12.58 -1.39
C VAL A 51 -1.30 11.18 -1.19
N GLN A 52 -2.62 11.03 -1.35
CA GLN A 52 -3.32 9.74 -1.28
C GLN A 52 -2.83 8.77 -2.35
N SER A 53 -2.50 9.27 -3.55
CA SER A 53 -1.90 8.47 -4.63
C SER A 53 -0.53 7.92 -4.23
N LEU A 54 0.29 8.74 -3.56
CA LEU A 54 1.57 8.32 -2.98
C LEU A 54 1.38 7.28 -1.87
N TYR A 55 0.44 7.51 -0.95
CA TYR A 55 0.13 6.56 0.11
C TYR A 55 -0.31 5.19 -0.45
N CYS A 56 -1.30 5.17 -1.35
CA CYS A 56 -1.82 3.94 -1.92
C CYS A 56 -0.74 3.15 -2.66
N SER A 57 0.14 3.86 -3.39
CA SER A 57 1.25 3.22 -4.11
C SER A 57 2.26 2.60 -3.16
N ALA A 58 2.67 3.32 -2.11
CA ALA A 58 3.60 2.82 -1.10
C ALA A 58 3.01 1.65 -0.29
N ALA A 59 1.73 1.73 0.10
CA ALA A 59 1.06 0.70 0.91
C ALA A 59 0.66 -0.56 0.10
N PHE A 60 0.62 -0.47 -1.22
CA PHE A 60 0.43 -1.62 -2.11
C PHE A 60 1.67 -2.51 -2.17
N GLY A 61 2.85 -1.91 -2.33
CA GLY A 61 4.10 -2.63 -2.57
C GLY A 61 4.63 -3.38 -1.35
N GLU A 62 5.04 -4.63 -1.54
CA GLU A 62 5.90 -5.36 -0.59
C GLU A 62 7.39 -5.04 -0.80
N TYR A 63 7.71 -4.45 -1.96
CA TYR A 63 9.02 -3.97 -2.35
C TYR A 63 8.91 -2.57 -2.93
N THR A 64 9.87 -1.69 -2.65
CA THR A 64 9.88 -0.34 -3.23
C THR A 64 11.07 -0.11 -4.15
N VAL A 65 10.82 0.39 -5.35
CA VAL A 65 11.81 1.06 -6.19
C VAL A 65 11.64 2.58 -6.00
N LEU A 66 12.58 3.21 -5.31
CA LEU A 66 12.63 4.66 -5.19
C LEU A 66 13.61 5.22 -6.22
N VAL A 67 13.12 5.93 -7.23
CA VAL A 67 13.95 6.58 -8.25
C VAL A 67 14.38 7.95 -7.73
N ALA A 68 15.65 8.08 -7.37
CA ALA A 68 16.27 9.32 -6.96
C ALA A 68 16.66 10.13 -8.21
N GLU A 69 15.72 10.93 -8.72
CA GLU A 69 15.95 11.80 -9.88
C GLU A 69 16.22 13.26 -9.49
N LYS A 70 15.62 13.73 -8.38
CA LYS A 70 15.83 15.05 -7.79
C LYS A 70 15.71 14.94 -6.28
N LEU A 71 16.60 15.59 -5.53
CA LEU A 71 16.55 15.63 -4.06
C LEU A 71 15.80 16.87 -3.59
N ASP A 72 14.49 16.91 -3.87
CA ASP A 72 13.61 18.02 -3.52
C ASP A 72 12.62 17.65 -2.39
N GLN A 73 11.67 18.55 -2.11
CA GLN A 73 10.65 18.31 -1.08
C GLN A 73 9.78 17.07 -1.38
N TYR A 74 9.55 16.76 -2.65
CA TYR A 74 8.69 15.64 -3.06
C TYR A 74 9.42 14.31 -2.94
N PHE A 75 10.74 14.30 -3.17
CA PHE A 75 11.59 13.18 -2.83
C PHE A 75 11.58 12.92 -1.31
N GLY A 76 11.73 13.97 -0.50
CA GLY A 76 11.65 13.87 0.96
C GLY A 76 10.30 13.33 1.45
N GLU A 77 9.18 13.83 0.94
CA GLU A 77 7.84 13.33 1.29
C GLU A 77 7.61 11.88 0.82
N SER A 78 8.13 11.49 -0.35
CA SER A 78 8.09 10.12 -0.84
C SER A 78 8.85 9.16 0.09
N LEU A 79 10.07 9.53 0.46
CA LEU A 79 10.91 8.76 1.38
C LEU A 79 10.23 8.58 2.75
N LEU A 80 9.66 9.66 3.29
CA LEU A 80 8.95 9.64 4.56
C LEU A 80 7.65 8.84 4.49
N MET A 81 6.93 8.85 3.35
CA MET A 81 5.77 7.98 3.14
C MET A 81 6.15 6.51 3.15
N ILE A 82 7.20 6.13 2.41
CA ILE A 82 7.70 4.75 2.35
C ILE A 82 8.09 4.29 3.77
N ASN A 83 8.78 5.17 4.51
CA ASN A 83 9.12 4.92 5.90
C ASN A 83 7.91 4.75 6.81
N ALA A 84 6.90 5.61 6.69
CA ALA A 84 5.67 5.53 7.48
C ALA A 84 4.86 4.26 7.16
N CYS A 85 4.84 3.83 5.89
CA CYS A 85 4.24 2.57 5.47
C CYS A 85 5.03 1.34 5.96
N GLY A 86 6.29 1.54 6.37
CA GLY A 86 7.14 0.48 6.92
C GLY A 86 7.59 -0.54 5.87
N VAL A 87 7.70 -0.17 4.60
CA VAL A 87 8.21 -1.06 3.55
C VAL A 87 9.71 -1.22 3.76
N LYS A 88 10.15 -2.41 4.21
CA LYS A 88 11.55 -2.65 4.61
C LYS A 88 12.44 -3.15 3.48
N ARG A 89 11.86 -3.58 2.36
CA ARG A 89 12.58 -4.15 1.22
C ARG A 89 12.48 -3.18 0.05
N GLY A 90 13.60 -2.81 -0.53
CA GLY A 90 13.59 -1.93 -1.69
C GLY A 90 14.96 -1.69 -2.30
N THR A 91 14.94 -0.95 -3.40
CA THR A 91 16.11 -0.47 -4.13
C THR A 91 15.93 1.02 -4.39
N ILE A 92 17.01 1.79 -4.26
CA ILE A 92 17.09 3.18 -4.72
C ILE A 92 17.83 3.21 -6.05
N VAL A 93 17.20 3.79 -7.08
CA VAL A 93 17.78 3.94 -8.42
C VAL A 93 18.30 5.37 -8.57
N LEU A 94 19.60 5.50 -8.85
CA LEU A 94 20.28 6.78 -9.04
C LEU A 94 20.06 7.33 -10.45
N ARG A 95 19.66 8.60 -10.55
CA ARG A 95 19.60 9.37 -11.80
C ARG A 95 20.16 10.77 -11.59
N ASN A 96 20.43 11.47 -12.70
CA ASN A 96 20.85 12.88 -12.70
C ASN A 96 22.07 13.18 -11.81
N TYR A 97 23.06 12.29 -11.81
CA TYR A 97 24.32 12.45 -11.05
C TYR A 97 24.15 12.51 -9.52
N ILE A 98 23.01 12.07 -8.99
CA ILE A 98 22.84 11.89 -7.55
C ILE A 98 23.74 10.76 -7.09
N THR A 99 24.53 11.01 -6.04
CA THR A 99 25.45 10.01 -5.48
C THR A 99 24.85 9.32 -4.27
N GLU A 100 25.38 8.14 -3.95
CA GLU A 100 24.98 7.40 -2.76
C GLU A 100 25.24 8.18 -1.46
N ASP A 101 26.36 8.90 -1.36
CA ASP A 101 26.67 9.74 -0.19
C ASP A 101 25.61 10.82 0.05
N GLN A 102 25.08 11.42 -1.01
CA GLN A 102 23.99 12.39 -0.89
C GLN A 102 22.73 11.72 -0.34
N LEU A 103 22.40 10.50 -0.78
CA LEU A 103 21.23 9.75 -0.32
C LEU A 103 21.33 9.29 1.13
N GLN A 104 22.53 8.92 1.60
CA GLN A 104 22.73 8.46 2.98
C GLN A 104 22.26 9.51 4.00
N ILE A 105 22.41 10.80 3.67
CA ILE A 105 21.93 11.90 4.52
C ILE A 105 20.40 11.86 4.68
N PHE A 106 19.66 11.54 3.62
CA PHE A 106 18.18 11.52 3.63
C PHE A 106 17.60 10.21 4.18
N THR A 107 18.29 9.10 3.97
CA THR A 107 17.79 7.76 4.33
C THR A 107 18.12 7.38 5.77
N ARG A 108 19.09 8.04 6.42
CA ARG A 108 19.51 7.76 7.79
C ARG A 108 18.35 7.75 8.77
N GLY A 109 18.23 6.69 9.56
CA GLY A 109 17.18 6.55 10.57
C GLY A 109 15.80 6.20 10.00
N THR A 110 15.74 5.84 8.72
CA THR A 110 14.52 5.34 8.06
C THR A 110 14.71 3.90 7.60
N VAL A 111 13.62 3.22 7.24
CA VAL A 111 13.68 1.87 6.63
C VAL A 111 14.49 1.84 5.33
N LEU A 112 14.65 2.98 4.64
CA LEU A 112 15.38 3.07 3.38
C LEU A 112 16.90 3.02 3.57
N GLN A 113 17.41 3.16 4.79
CA GLN A 113 18.85 3.01 5.07
C GLN A 113 19.36 1.61 4.69
N GLY A 114 18.50 0.59 4.70
CA GLY A 114 18.82 -0.78 4.31
C GLY A 114 18.50 -1.12 2.85
N TYR A 115 18.12 -0.14 2.03
CA TYR A 115 17.83 -0.39 0.62
C TYR A 115 19.13 -0.50 -0.18
N ASP A 116 19.14 -1.42 -1.14
CA ASP A 116 20.25 -1.47 -2.10
C ASP A 116 20.23 -0.23 -2.99
N VAL A 117 21.40 0.30 -3.34
CA VAL A 117 21.53 1.43 -4.26
C VAL A 117 22.08 0.93 -5.59
N MET A 118 21.51 1.39 -6.71
CA MET A 118 21.99 1.03 -8.05
C MET A 118 21.86 2.18 -9.04
N GLU A 119 22.70 2.16 -10.08
CA GLU A 119 22.56 3.03 -11.24
C GLU A 119 21.31 2.73 -12.06
N ASP A 120 20.77 3.72 -12.77
CA ASP A 120 19.62 3.55 -13.67
C ASP A 120 19.94 2.59 -14.82
N GLY A 121 19.44 1.37 -14.68
CA GLY A 121 19.48 0.33 -15.70
C GLY A 121 18.16 -0.42 -15.72
N PRO A 122 17.22 -0.09 -16.63
CA PRO A 122 15.92 -0.75 -16.67
C PRO A 122 16.01 -2.28 -16.83
N ILE A 123 17.01 -2.78 -17.59
CA ILE A 123 17.22 -4.22 -17.78
C ILE A 123 17.69 -4.88 -16.49
N SER A 124 18.73 -4.34 -15.85
CA SER A 124 19.25 -4.88 -14.58
C SER A 124 18.22 -4.80 -13.46
N LEU A 125 17.42 -3.73 -13.42
CA LEU A 125 16.33 -3.61 -12.46
C LEU A 125 15.23 -4.64 -12.71
N ARG A 126 14.83 -4.89 -13.96
CA ARG A 126 13.87 -5.96 -14.30
C ARG A 126 14.39 -7.31 -13.81
N ASP A 127 15.63 -7.66 -14.14
CA ASP A 127 16.22 -8.94 -13.72
C ASP A 127 16.30 -9.06 -12.20
N LYS A 128 16.61 -7.96 -11.50
CA LYS A 128 16.58 -7.91 -10.03
C LYS A 128 15.17 -8.17 -9.48
N LEU A 129 14.15 -7.49 -10.00
CA LEU A 129 12.76 -7.68 -9.55
C LEU A 129 12.27 -9.11 -9.80
N ILE A 130 12.66 -9.71 -10.94
CA ILE A 130 12.38 -11.12 -11.26
C ILE A 130 13.05 -12.06 -10.24
N ALA A 131 14.34 -11.87 -9.95
CA ALA A 131 15.04 -12.69 -8.97
C ALA A 131 14.43 -12.59 -7.56
N ILE A 132 13.93 -11.40 -7.19
CA ILE A 132 13.21 -11.18 -5.93
C ILE A 132 11.87 -11.92 -5.95
N ALA A 133 11.13 -11.88 -7.05
CA ALA A 133 9.85 -12.57 -7.20
C ALA A 133 10.00 -14.10 -7.13
N GLU A 134 11.08 -14.63 -7.71
CA GLU A 134 11.44 -16.06 -7.73
C GLU A 134 12.03 -16.56 -6.41
N SER A 135 12.36 -15.65 -5.48
CA SER A 135 12.85 -16.03 -4.17
C SER A 135 11.77 -16.83 -3.41
N PRO A 136 12.13 -17.97 -2.79
CA PRO A 136 11.16 -18.81 -2.11
C PRO A 136 10.37 -18.04 -1.06
N ARG A 137 9.04 -18.10 -1.14
CA ARG A 137 8.13 -17.65 -0.09
C ARG A 137 7.57 -18.87 0.61
N THR A 138 7.39 -18.76 1.92
CA THR A 138 6.66 -19.79 2.67
C THR A 138 5.17 -19.52 2.50
N PRO A 139 4.39 -20.43 1.88
CA PRO A 139 2.95 -20.28 1.77
C PRO A 139 2.33 -20.09 3.15
N GLN A 140 1.46 -19.09 3.29
CA GLN A 140 0.70 -18.94 4.53
C GLN A 140 -0.56 -19.79 4.47
N THR A 141 -0.97 -20.30 5.61
CA THR A 141 -2.23 -21.04 5.78
C THR A 141 -3.11 -20.33 6.80
N GLY A 142 -4.35 -20.78 6.94
CA GLY A 142 -5.33 -20.18 7.84
C GLY A 142 -6.25 -19.17 7.15
N PRO A 143 -7.05 -18.43 7.95
CA PRO A 143 -8.10 -17.56 7.42
C PRO A 143 -7.55 -16.46 6.50
N GLY A 144 -8.10 -16.37 5.30
CA GLY A 144 -7.67 -15.42 4.27
C GLY A 144 -8.24 -14.02 4.49
N THR A 145 -7.42 -13.00 4.25
CA THR A 145 -7.83 -11.59 4.17
C THR A 145 -7.25 -10.95 2.92
N LEU A 146 -8.09 -10.28 2.13
CA LEU A 146 -7.67 -9.50 0.97
C LEU A 146 -8.22 -8.08 1.03
N CYS A 147 -7.46 -7.15 0.48
CA CYS A 147 -7.82 -5.73 0.40
C CYS A 147 -7.98 -5.34 -1.07
N ILE A 148 -9.15 -4.79 -1.41
CA ILE A 148 -9.53 -4.44 -2.78
C ILE A 148 -8.83 -3.16 -3.22
N ASP A 149 -8.31 -3.15 -4.45
CA ASP A 149 -7.81 -1.95 -5.12
C ASP A 149 -8.77 -1.40 -6.18
N ALA A 150 -9.55 -2.28 -6.83
CA ALA A 150 -10.57 -1.95 -7.81
C ALA A 150 -11.64 -3.04 -7.92
N ALA A 151 -12.87 -2.68 -8.32
CA ALA A 151 -13.92 -3.64 -8.65
C ALA A 151 -14.75 -3.16 -9.84
N PHE A 152 -15.23 -4.11 -10.65
CA PHE A 152 -16.02 -3.84 -11.84
C PHE A 152 -16.85 -5.06 -12.25
N ASN A 153 -17.86 -4.85 -13.09
CA ASN A 153 -18.66 -5.93 -13.64
C ASN A 153 -18.10 -6.41 -14.98
N VAL A 154 -17.87 -7.72 -15.11
CA VAL A 154 -17.45 -8.35 -16.35
C VAL A 154 -18.62 -9.15 -16.93
N LYS A 155 -18.96 -8.87 -18.20
CA LYS A 155 -20.08 -9.51 -18.89
C LYS A 155 -19.94 -11.03 -18.88
N GLY A 156 -20.94 -11.73 -18.34
CA GLY A 156 -20.97 -13.20 -18.25
C GLY A 156 -20.28 -13.79 -17.02
N ILE A 157 -19.40 -13.03 -16.34
CA ILE A 157 -18.73 -13.47 -15.11
C ILE A 157 -19.47 -12.92 -13.88
N GLY A 158 -19.87 -11.65 -13.92
CA GLY A 158 -20.46 -10.93 -12.79
C GLY A 158 -19.48 -9.92 -12.19
N THR A 159 -19.55 -9.70 -10.88
CA THR A 159 -18.65 -8.80 -10.17
C THR A 159 -17.27 -9.42 -10.03
N VAL A 160 -16.25 -8.67 -10.47
CA VAL A 160 -14.84 -9.02 -10.35
C VAL A 160 -14.15 -7.93 -9.55
N ALA A 161 -13.35 -8.33 -8.56
CA ALA A 161 -12.50 -7.43 -7.80
C ALA A 161 -11.02 -7.75 -8.03
N LEU A 162 -10.20 -6.72 -8.15
CA LEU A 162 -8.75 -6.79 -8.06
C LEU A 162 -8.34 -6.52 -6.61
N ALA A 163 -7.49 -7.39 -6.06
CA ALA A 163 -7.13 -7.33 -4.65
C ALA A 163 -5.76 -7.94 -4.37
N THR A 164 -5.15 -7.51 -3.27
CA THR A 164 -3.94 -8.13 -2.71
C THR A 164 -4.28 -8.96 -1.47
N ILE A 165 -3.77 -10.19 -1.38
CA ILE A 165 -3.88 -11.01 -0.18
C ILE A 165 -2.95 -10.46 0.91
N LYS A 166 -3.51 -10.10 2.07
CA LYS A 166 -2.80 -9.48 3.19
C LYS A 166 -2.45 -10.48 4.31
N SER A 167 -3.24 -11.54 4.48
CA SER A 167 -2.96 -12.63 5.43
C SER A 167 -3.63 -13.94 5.00
N GLY A 168 -3.06 -15.06 5.45
CA GLY A 168 -3.62 -16.39 5.23
C GLY A 168 -3.70 -16.80 3.76
N MET A 169 -4.70 -17.62 3.45
CA MET A 169 -4.94 -18.14 2.10
C MET A 169 -6.45 -18.12 1.80
N ILE A 170 -6.80 -17.75 0.57
CA ILE A 170 -8.16 -17.88 0.04
C ILE A 170 -8.24 -19.03 -0.96
N ARG A 171 -9.43 -19.62 -1.08
CA ARG A 171 -9.75 -20.69 -2.03
C ARG A 171 -11.03 -20.39 -2.79
N ILE A 172 -11.19 -21.02 -3.95
CA ILE A 172 -12.49 -21.07 -4.61
C ILE A 172 -13.56 -21.63 -3.63
N HIS A 173 -14.77 -21.08 -3.71
CA HIS A 173 -15.91 -21.37 -2.83
C HIS A 173 -15.79 -20.87 -1.38
N ASP A 174 -14.68 -20.22 -0.99
CA ASP A 174 -14.62 -19.55 0.32
C ASP A 174 -15.69 -18.45 0.40
N GLN A 175 -16.34 -18.39 1.56
CA GLN A 175 -17.24 -17.31 1.93
C GLN A 175 -16.51 -16.29 2.79
N LEU A 176 -16.51 -15.03 2.33
CA LEU A 176 -15.76 -13.94 2.93
C LEU A 176 -16.73 -12.83 3.35
N ARG A 177 -16.55 -12.30 4.56
CA ARG A 177 -17.25 -11.09 5.00
C ARG A 177 -16.71 -9.90 4.24
N VAL A 178 -17.59 -9.00 3.81
CA VAL A 178 -17.26 -7.79 3.04
C VAL A 178 -17.35 -6.61 3.99
N LEU A 179 -16.18 -6.09 4.41
CA LEU A 179 -16.07 -5.07 5.44
C LEU A 179 -15.74 -3.71 4.82
N PRO A 180 -16.32 -2.61 5.36
CA PRO A 180 -17.00 -2.50 6.65
C PRO A 180 -18.51 -2.82 6.67
N GLY A 181 -19.06 -3.37 5.57
CA GLY A 181 -20.46 -3.76 5.48
C GLY A 181 -20.81 -5.06 6.22
N ASP A 182 -22.01 -5.56 5.93
CA ASP A 182 -22.59 -6.79 6.48
C ASP A 182 -22.76 -7.91 5.44
N LYS A 183 -22.39 -7.63 4.18
CA LYS A 183 -22.49 -8.59 3.07
C LYS A 183 -21.48 -9.71 3.19
N VAL A 184 -21.80 -10.84 2.56
CA VAL A 184 -20.92 -11.99 2.40
C VAL A 184 -20.75 -12.25 0.91
N ALA A 185 -19.51 -12.37 0.47
CA ALA A 185 -19.15 -12.72 -0.89
C ALA A 185 -18.63 -14.17 -0.95
N GLU A 186 -19.05 -14.92 -1.95
CA GLU A 186 -18.49 -16.24 -2.27
C GLU A 186 -17.52 -16.11 -3.45
N ILE A 187 -16.32 -16.68 -3.32
CA ILE A 187 -15.34 -16.72 -4.40
C ILE A 187 -15.77 -17.76 -5.44
N ARG A 188 -16.01 -17.32 -6.68
CA ARG A 188 -16.32 -18.21 -7.82
C ARG A 188 -15.09 -18.66 -8.57
N SER A 189 -14.11 -17.77 -8.74
CA SER A 189 -12.83 -18.06 -9.37
C SER A 189 -11.76 -17.11 -8.86
N ILE A 190 -10.51 -17.54 -8.94
CA ILE A 190 -9.32 -16.75 -8.61
C ILE A 190 -8.41 -16.76 -9.84
N GLN A 191 -7.98 -15.59 -10.27
CA GLN A 191 -7.07 -15.42 -11.39
C GLN A 191 -5.83 -14.65 -10.98
N LYS A 192 -4.66 -15.10 -11.44
CA LYS A 192 -3.41 -14.37 -11.34
C LYS A 192 -2.87 -14.21 -12.76
N HIS A 193 -2.83 -12.98 -13.26
CA HIS A 193 -2.39 -12.67 -14.63
C HIS A 193 -3.04 -13.54 -15.72
N ASP A 194 -4.37 -13.55 -15.72
CA ASP A 194 -5.23 -14.25 -16.70
C ASP A 194 -5.17 -15.79 -16.63
N GLU A 195 -4.51 -16.35 -15.62
CA GLU A 195 -4.46 -17.79 -15.36
C GLU A 195 -5.30 -18.14 -14.12
N ASP A 196 -6.10 -19.21 -14.21
CA ASP A 196 -6.97 -19.65 -13.12
C ASP A 196 -6.19 -20.43 -12.05
N PHE A 197 -6.48 -20.15 -10.78
CA PHE A 197 -5.91 -20.85 -9.63
C PHE A 197 -7.01 -21.29 -8.66
N GLU A 198 -6.79 -22.41 -7.98
CA GLU A 198 -7.69 -22.85 -6.90
C GLU A 198 -7.49 -22.05 -5.61
N THR A 199 -6.29 -21.50 -5.41
CA THR A 199 -5.88 -20.80 -4.18
C THR A 199 -4.98 -19.60 -4.43
N ALA A 200 -5.02 -18.62 -3.52
CA ALA A 200 -4.06 -17.52 -3.45
C ALA A 200 -3.68 -17.19 -2.01
N ASP A 201 -2.43 -16.80 -1.80
CA ASP A 201 -1.88 -16.51 -0.47
C ASP A 201 -1.14 -15.16 -0.43
N VAL A 202 -0.58 -14.83 0.74
CA VAL A 202 -0.02 -13.51 1.06
C VAL A 202 0.95 -13.00 0.00
N GLY A 203 0.68 -11.78 -0.47
CA GLY A 203 1.47 -11.12 -1.49
C GLY A 203 0.98 -11.35 -2.92
N ASP A 204 0.08 -12.30 -3.16
CA ASP A 204 -0.55 -12.41 -4.47
C ASP A 204 -1.48 -11.22 -4.74
N HIS A 205 -1.37 -10.65 -5.96
CA HIS A 205 -2.37 -9.77 -6.55
C HIS A 205 -3.26 -10.60 -7.48
N VAL A 206 -4.56 -10.58 -7.23
CA VAL A 206 -5.53 -11.49 -7.84
C VAL A 206 -6.73 -10.75 -8.38
N GLY A 207 -7.28 -11.26 -9.48
CA GLY A 207 -8.67 -11.04 -9.86
C GLY A 207 -9.55 -12.11 -9.22
N VAL A 208 -10.57 -11.72 -8.48
CA VAL A 208 -11.54 -12.65 -7.88
C VAL A 208 -12.93 -12.37 -8.43
N ALA A 209 -13.58 -13.39 -9.00
CA ALA A 209 -14.98 -13.31 -9.36
C ALA A 209 -15.83 -13.63 -8.13
N LEU A 210 -16.77 -12.74 -7.80
CA LEU A 210 -17.53 -12.78 -6.56
C LEU A 210 -19.02 -12.97 -6.82
N LYS A 211 -19.69 -13.68 -5.90
CA LYS A 211 -21.14 -13.83 -5.86
C LYS A 211 -21.66 -13.28 -4.53
N GLY A 212 -22.85 -12.69 -4.55
CA GLY A 212 -23.51 -12.13 -3.34
C GLY A 212 -23.23 -10.64 -3.10
N VAL A 213 -22.43 -10.03 -3.98
CA VAL A 213 -22.11 -8.59 -3.98
C VAL A 213 -22.16 -8.04 -5.39
N GLU A 214 -22.37 -6.73 -5.49
CA GLU A 214 -22.25 -5.94 -6.70
C GLU A 214 -20.94 -5.16 -6.70
N ALA A 215 -20.44 -4.75 -7.87
CA ALA A 215 -19.22 -3.93 -7.96
C ALA A 215 -19.34 -2.61 -7.17
N SER A 216 -20.54 -2.03 -7.06
CA SER A 216 -20.81 -0.83 -6.26
C SER A 216 -20.74 -1.04 -4.75
N ASP A 217 -20.68 -2.29 -4.28
CA ASP A 217 -20.44 -2.60 -2.86
C ASP A 217 -18.94 -2.59 -2.50
N LEU A 218 -18.07 -2.51 -3.52
CA LEU A 218 -16.65 -2.78 -3.40
C LEU A 218 -15.84 -1.58 -3.86
N ASP A 219 -15.51 -0.70 -2.91
CA ASP A 219 -14.57 0.40 -3.15
C ASP A 219 -13.12 -0.03 -2.83
N ARG A 220 -12.14 0.76 -3.30
CA ARG A 220 -10.76 0.62 -2.84
C ARG A 220 -10.69 0.69 -1.32
N GLY A 221 -9.95 -0.24 -0.72
CA GLY A 221 -9.81 -0.36 0.72
C GLY A 221 -10.86 -1.27 1.36
N THR A 222 -11.91 -1.68 0.63
CA THR A 222 -12.82 -2.73 1.10
C THR A 222 -12.02 -3.99 1.44
N VAL A 223 -12.30 -4.58 2.59
CA VAL A 223 -11.60 -5.77 3.08
C VAL A 223 -12.54 -6.96 3.02
N LEU A 224 -12.10 -8.02 2.34
CA LEU A 224 -12.78 -9.32 2.36
C LEU A 224 -12.00 -10.25 3.29
N THR A 225 -12.69 -10.97 4.19
CA THR A 225 -11.99 -11.87 5.12
C THR A 225 -12.85 -13.01 5.65
N SER A 226 -12.22 -14.18 5.83
CA SER A 226 -12.76 -15.29 6.62
C SER A 226 -12.23 -15.30 8.06
N ALA A 227 -11.24 -14.46 8.39
CA ALA A 227 -10.75 -14.26 9.74
C ALA A 227 -11.75 -13.48 10.60
N THR A 228 -11.61 -13.52 11.92
CA THR A 228 -12.31 -12.59 12.82
C THR A 228 -11.70 -11.19 12.67
N PRO A 229 -12.41 -10.22 12.08
CA PRO A 229 -11.85 -8.91 11.82
C PRO A 229 -11.82 -8.09 13.11
N MET A 230 -10.75 -7.33 13.32
CA MET A 230 -10.80 -6.16 14.19
C MET A 230 -11.25 -4.97 13.35
N GLN A 231 -12.17 -4.19 13.89
CA GLN A 231 -12.65 -2.97 13.27
C GLN A 231 -12.84 -1.91 14.33
N THR A 232 -12.33 -0.71 14.09
CA THR A 232 -12.46 0.40 15.05
C THR A 232 -12.85 1.70 14.38
N THR A 233 -13.69 2.48 15.06
CA THR A 233 -13.97 3.88 14.70
C THR A 233 -13.30 4.85 15.67
N THR A 234 -12.67 4.36 16.75
CA THR A 234 -12.08 5.21 17.78
C THR A 234 -10.74 4.63 18.21
N ILE A 235 -9.68 5.42 18.01
CA ILE A 235 -8.32 5.02 18.33
C ILE A 235 -7.84 5.96 19.41
N LYS A 236 -7.40 5.41 20.54
CA LYS A 236 -6.66 6.15 21.57
C LYS A 236 -5.32 5.47 21.76
N ALA A 237 -4.26 6.11 21.27
CA ALA A 237 -2.92 5.54 21.32
C ALA A 237 -1.84 6.62 21.24
N GLN A 238 -0.61 6.26 21.62
CA GLN A 238 0.56 7.10 21.39
C GLN A 238 0.92 7.07 19.90
N ALA A 239 0.83 8.22 19.25
CA ALA A 239 1.28 8.38 17.88
C ALA A 239 2.79 8.65 17.83
N GLU A 240 3.42 8.38 16.69
CA GLU A 240 4.79 8.74 16.39
C GLU A 240 4.77 9.77 15.24
N ILE A 241 4.99 11.04 15.57
CA ILE A 241 5.03 12.14 14.60
C ILE A 241 6.44 12.21 14.00
N ILE A 242 6.51 12.38 12.68
CA ILE A 242 7.78 12.50 11.97
C ILE A 242 8.53 13.75 12.49
N PRO A 243 9.83 13.66 12.85
CA PRO A 243 10.58 14.79 13.41
C PRO A 243 10.56 16.04 12.52
N TYR A 244 10.60 15.85 11.20
CA TYR A 244 10.58 16.91 10.20
C TYR A 244 9.20 17.54 9.98
N PHE A 245 8.13 16.97 10.53
CA PHE A 245 6.78 17.51 10.42
C PHE A 245 6.65 18.74 11.33
N GLN A 246 6.51 19.92 10.70
CA GLN A 246 6.46 21.23 11.36
C GLN A 246 5.03 21.73 11.58
N SER A 247 4.07 21.22 10.82
CA SER A 247 2.67 21.65 10.89
C SER A 247 2.05 21.20 12.21
N GLN A 248 1.22 22.07 12.81
CA GLN A 248 0.59 21.78 14.10
C GLN A 248 -0.72 21.02 13.89
N LEU A 249 -0.74 19.76 14.30
CA LEU A 249 -1.99 19.04 14.55
C LEU A 249 -2.61 19.60 15.82
N HIS A 250 -3.90 19.93 15.76
CA HIS A 250 -4.67 20.43 16.88
C HIS A 250 -6.02 19.70 16.95
N GLU A 251 -6.69 19.78 18.09
CA GLU A 251 -8.04 19.23 18.22
C GLU A 251 -8.99 19.84 17.19
N GLY A 252 -9.80 19.01 16.55
CA GLY A 252 -10.64 19.39 15.41
C GLY A 252 -9.96 19.24 14.05
N SER A 253 -8.63 19.06 13.98
CA SER A 253 -7.93 18.75 12.73
C SER A 253 -8.52 17.50 12.07
N THR A 254 -8.62 17.52 10.74
CA THR A 254 -9.01 16.34 9.95
C THR A 254 -7.78 15.76 9.27
N ILE A 255 -7.58 14.46 9.44
CA ILE A 255 -6.48 13.71 8.85
C ILE A 255 -7.02 12.52 8.04
N HIS A 256 -6.25 12.06 7.07
CA HIS A 256 -6.48 10.76 6.46
C HIS A 256 -5.67 9.72 7.22
N LEU A 257 -6.35 8.70 7.74
CA LEU A 257 -5.76 7.56 8.39
C LEU A 257 -5.68 6.40 7.39
N GLY A 258 -4.47 5.97 7.08
CA GLY A 258 -4.21 4.91 6.10
C GLY A 258 -3.82 3.58 6.73
N HIS A 259 -4.50 2.49 6.38
CA HIS A 259 -4.02 1.12 6.62
C HIS A 259 -4.34 0.20 5.43
N TRP A 260 -3.34 -0.53 4.92
CA TRP A 260 -3.41 -1.20 3.61
C TRP A 260 -3.84 -0.21 2.50
N LEU A 261 -4.94 -0.47 1.80
CA LEU A 261 -5.52 0.48 0.84
C LEU A 261 -6.74 1.21 1.40
N GLN A 262 -7.06 1.03 2.69
CA GLN A 262 -8.05 1.85 3.38
C GLN A 262 -7.46 3.23 3.63
N LEU A 263 -8.23 4.26 3.32
CA LEU A 263 -7.85 5.63 3.61
C LEU A 263 -9.08 6.39 4.10
N ASN A 264 -9.27 6.37 5.41
CA ASN A 264 -10.46 6.91 6.04
C ASN A 264 -10.18 8.29 6.63
N LEU A 265 -11.15 9.19 6.56
CA LEU A 265 -11.08 10.45 7.29
C LEU A 265 -11.22 10.19 8.79
N ALA A 266 -10.36 10.84 9.56
CA ALA A 266 -10.42 10.84 11.01
C ALA A 266 -10.31 12.28 11.54
N LYS A 267 -11.16 12.59 12.53
CA LYS A 267 -11.07 13.81 13.32
C LYS A 267 -10.18 13.57 14.52
N VAL A 268 -9.27 14.51 14.77
CA VAL A 268 -8.48 14.55 15.99
C VAL A 268 -9.36 15.09 17.11
N ILE A 269 -9.72 14.26 18.07
CA ILE A 269 -10.62 14.63 19.17
C ILE A 269 -9.84 15.20 20.35
N HIS A 270 -8.69 14.59 20.66
CA HIS A 270 -7.85 15.01 21.78
C HIS A 270 -6.38 14.78 21.45
N ILE A 271 -5.52 15.70 21.89
CA ILE A 271 -4.07 15.57 21.83
C ILE A 271 -3.48 15.84 23.21
N GLU A 272 -2.81 14.86 23.78
CA GLU A 272 -1.96 15.02 24.96
C GLU A 272 -0.50 14.99 24.49
N ASP A 273 0.19 16.14 24.60
CA ASP A 273 1.59 16.21 24.23
C ASP A 273 2.46 15.61 25.35
N ASN A 274 3.10 14.49 25.05
CA ASN A 274 4.03 13.82 25.96
C ASN A 274 5.49 14.23 25.70
N GLY A 275 5.74 15.19 24.80
CA GLY A 275 7.08 15.51 24.31
C GLY A 275 7.57 14.54 23.23
N ASP A 276 8.79 14.77 22.74
CA ASP A 276 9.53 13.91 21.80
C ASP A 276 8.77 13.45 20.55
N LYS A 277 7.85 14.28 20.04
CA LYS A 277 7.02 13.97 18.87
C LYS A 277 6.17 12.69 19.07
N ARG A 278 5.82 12.36 20.33
CA ARG A 278 5.03 11.18 20.69
C ARG A 278 3.75 11.53 21.48
N PRO A 279 2.84 12.32 20.89
CA PRO A 279 1.60 12.68 21.58
C PRO A 279 0.66 11.46 21.70
N THR A 280 -0.10 11.40 22.80
CA THR A 280 -1.25 10.50 22.89
C THR A 280 -2.41 11.16 22.16
N MET A 281 -2.89 10.52 21.10
CA MET A 281 -3.98 11.04 20.27
C MET A 281 -5.24 10.21 20.46
N THR A 282 -6.39 10.88 20.51
CA THR A 282 -7.69 10.25 20.33
C THR A 282 -8.25 10.64 18.96
N LEU A 283 -8.46 9.66 18.10
CA LEU A 283 -8.99 9.84 16.74
C LEU A 283 -10.38 9.22 16.64
N LYS A 284 -11.29 9.93 15.95
CA LYS A 284 -12.62 9.41 15.58
C LYS A 284 -12.73 9.32 14.07
N LEU A 285 -12.97 8.12 13.55
CA LEU A 285 -13.15 7.87 12.13
C LEU A 285 -14.63 7.94 11.74
N GLU A 286 -14.89 8.38 10.50
CA GLU A 286 -16.24 8.35 9.91
C GLU A 286 -16.68 6.93 9.53
N LYS A 287 -15.75 6.13 9.01
CA LYS A 287 -15.92 4.71 8.70
C LYS A 287 -14.95 3.88 9.53
N PRO A 288 -15.33 2.68 10.00
CA PRO A 288 -14.40 1.83 10.74
C PRO A 288 -13.21 1.45 9.84
N ILE A 289 -12.03 1.39 10.45
CA ILE A 289 -10.83 0.84 9.81
C ILE A 289 -10.68 -0.61 10.25
N ILE A 290 -10.47 -1.49 9.29
CA ILE A 290 -10.25 -2.92 9.50
C ILE A 290 -8.76 -3.16 9.61
N HIS A 291 -8.33 -3.98 10.57
CA HIS A 291 -6.92 -4.27 10.76
C HIS A 291 -6.70 -5.62 11.46
N PRO A 292 -5.50 -6.20 11.35
CA PRO A 292 -5.05 -7.24 12.26
C PRO A 292 -4.61 -6.62 13.61
N PRO A 293 -4.37 -7.46 14.64
CA PRO A 293 -3.71 -7.01 15.87
C PRO A 293 -2.35 -6.38 15.59
N GLU A 294 -1.95 -5.42 16.42
CA GLU A 294 -0.63 -4.75 16.38
C GLU A 294 -0.33 -4.02 15.04
N ALA A 295 -1.35 -3.80 14.23
CA ALA A 295 -1.22 -3.04 13.00
C ALA A 295 -0.84 -1.58 13.29
N ARG A 296 -0.23 -0.93 12.31
CA ARG A 296 0.03 0.51 12.32
C ARG A 296 -0.70 1.18 11.17
N ALA A 297 -1.12 2.40 11.40
CA ALA A 297 -1.72 3.26 10.41
C ALA A 297 -0.87 4.51 10.17
N VAL A 298 -0.90 5.02 8.94
CA VAL A 298 -0.22 6.25 8.52
C VAL A 298 -1.14 7.44 8.71
N LEU A 299 -0.61 8.51 9.29
CA LEU A 299 -1.28 9.78 9.50
C LEU A 299 -0.90 10.73 8.37
N ASN A 300 -1.87 11.10 7.53
CA ASN A 300 -1.69 12.09 6.47
C ASN A 300 -2.51 13.34 6.78
N TYR A 301 -1.84 14.48 6.95
CA TYR A 301 -2.46 15.79 7.16
C TYR A 301 -2.36 16.62 5.89
N LEU A 302 -3.47 16.78 5.18
CA LEU A 302 -3.48 17.45 3.86
C LEU A 302 -3.12 18.93 3.96
N ASP A 303 -3.49 19.57 5.08
CA ASP A 303 -3.14 20.97 5.37
C ASP A 303 -1.70 21.11 5.94
N GLY A 304 -0.89 20.05 5.83
CA GLY A 304 0.49 20.00 6.28
C GLY A 304 1.46 20.88 5.49
N GLY A 305 1.01 21.54 4.42
CA GLY A 305 1.82 22.42 3.60
C GLY A 305 2.87 21.65 2.81
N ARG A 306 4.15 21.83 3.15
CA ARG A 306 5.29 21.21 2.42
C ARG A 306 5.47 19.72 2.70
N LEU A 307 4.96 19.22 3.83
CA LEU A 307 5.02 17.81 4.21
C LEU A 307 3.66 17.39 4.78
N ARG A 308 3.01 16.45 4.10
CA ARG A 308 1.66 15.98 4.44
C ARG A 308 1.67 14.65 5.18
N VAL A 309 2.77 13.91 5.15
CA VAL A 309 2.94 12.71 5.98
C VAL A 309 3.30 13.16 7.39
N ALA A 310 2.34 13.05 8.31
CA ALA A 310 2.49 13.53 9.68
C ALA A 310 3.20 12.51 10.57
N GLY A 311 2.93 11.23 10.38
CA GLY A 311 3.45 10.19 11.26
C GLY A 311 2.70 8.89 11.16
N THR A 312 2.73 8.11 12.25
CA THR A 312 2.02 6.84 12.36
C THR A 312 1.36 6.69 13.73
N ILE A 313 0.37 5.82 13.83
CA ILE A 313 -0.28 5.46 15.09
C ILE A 313 -0.56 3.95 15.10
N PRO A 314 -0.35 3.24 16.22
CA PRO A 314 -0.78 1.86 16.32
C PRO A 314 -2.31 1.77 16.34
N LEU A 315 -2.83 0.72 15.72
CA LEU A 315 -4.22 0.32 15.78
C LEU A 315 -4.42 -0.63 16.98
N PRO A 316 -5.63 -0.65 17.59
CA PRO A 316 -5.91 -1.43 18.78
C PRO A 316 -5.88 -2.95 18.56
#